data_AF-A0A437JJC9-F1
#
_entry.id   AF-A0A437JJC9-F1
#
_cell.length_a   1.000
_cell.length_b   1.000
_cell.length_c   1.000
_cell.angle_alpha   90.00
_cell.angle_beta   90.00
_cell.angle_gamma   90.00
#
_symmetry.space_group_name_H-M   'P 1'
#
loop_
_entity.id
_entity.type
_entity.pdbx_description
1 polymer ?
#
loop_
_entity_poly.entity_id
_entity_poly.type
_entity_poly.pdbx_seq_one_letter_code
_entity_poly.pdbx_strand_id
1 'polypeptide(L)' 'MAAIKSPNTVLEMLVRGVLHKAGFRYRLHVTSLPGKSDLVFPCYKTVIFVQGCFWYQHQCAMFHWPKTLTEW' A
#
# COMPACT_ATOMS: atom_id res chain seq x y z
N MET A 1 7.50 3.22 17.10
CA MET A 1 6.72 3.08 15.84
C MET A 1 6.16 4.41 15.31
N ALA A 2 6.76 5.57 15.62
CA ALA A 2 6.26 6.89 15.19
C ALA A 2 6.69 7.32 13.78
N ALA A 3 7.66 6.62 13.17
CA ALA A 3 8.23 6.99 11.86
C ALA A 3 7.52 6.35 10.65
N ILE A 4 6.65 5.36 10.88
CA ILE A 4 5.97 4.65 9.80
C ILE A 4 4.72 5.43 9.42
N LYS A 5 4.82 6.23 8.36
CA LYS A 5 3.70 7.01 7.84
C LYS A 5 2.67 6.07 7.22
N SER A 6 1.43 6.22 7.65
CA SER A 6 0.29 5.40 7.20
C SER A 6 -0.27 5.78 5.81
N PRO A 7 -0.02 6.99 5.28
CA PRO A 7 -0.20 7.30 3.85
C PRO A 7 1.09 7.81 3.17
N ASN A 8 1.17 7.67 1.84
CA ASN A 8 2.26 8.15 0.99
C ASN A 8 3.61 7.50 1.32
N THR A 9 3.62 6.18 1.44
CA THR A 9 4.89 5.44 1.55
C THR A 9 5.70 5.58 0.25
N VAL A 10 7.02 5.36 0.33
CA VAL A 10 7.90 5.41 -0.86
C VAL A 10 7.42 4.44 -1.94
N LEU A 11 6.95 3.25 -1.54
CA LEU A 11 6.40 2.24 -2.46
C LEU A 11 5.15 2.77 -3.17
N GLU A 12 4.24 3.39 -2.43
CA GLU A 12 3.01 3.97 -2.96
C GLU A 12 3.29 5.11 -3.94
N MET A 13 4.25 5.99 -3.63
CA MET A 13 4.67 7.07 -4.54
C MET A 13 5.28 6.54 -5.83
N LEU A 14 6.08 5.47 -5.77
CA LEU A 14 6.66 4.84 -6.96
C LEU A 14 5.57 4.24 -7.86
N VAL A 15 4.65 3.46 -7.28
CA VAL A 15 3.53 2.85 -8.00
C VAL A 15 2.65 3.92 -8.65
N ARG A 16 2.34 4.99 -7.91
CA ARG A 16 1.61 6.17 -8.41
C ARG A 16 2.29 6.80 -9.63
N GLY A 17 3.61 7.02 -9.54
CA GLY A 17 4.39 7.62 -10.63
C GLY A 17 4.39 6.75 -11.90
N VAL A 18 4.58 5.44 -11.76
CA VAL A 18 4.56 4.50 -12.88
C VAL A 18 3.17 4.46 -13.54
N LEU A 19 2.11 4.35 -12.75
CA LEU A 19 0.74 4.29 -13.25
C LEU A 19 0.31 5.58 -13.95
N HIS A 20 0.70 6.73 -13.39
CA HIS A 20 0.43 8.03 -14.00
C HIS A 20 1.18 8.19 -15.33
N LYS A 21 2.46 7.80 -15.39
CA LYS A 21 3.26 7.79 -16.61
C LYS A 21 2.72 6.83 -17.67
N ALA A 22 2.12 5.72 -17.26
CA ALA A 22 1.44 4.77 -18.13
C ALA A 22 0.04 5.24 -18.59
N GLY A 23 -0.42 6.43 -18.17
CA GLY A 23 -1.68 7.03 -18.60
C GLY A 23 -2.90 6.63 -17.77
N PHE A 24 -2.72 5.87 -16.69
CA PHE A 24 -3.83 5.48 -15.82
C PHE A 24 -4.21 6.62 -14.88
N ARG A 25 -5.51 6.94 -14.84
CA ARG A 25 -6.09 7.89 -13.88
C ARG A 25 -6.66 7.12 -12.70
N TYR A 26 -6.19 7.45 -11.50
CA TYR A 26 -6.66 6.87 -10.24
C TYR A 26 -7.21 7.95 -9.31
N ARG A 27 -8.03 7.53 -8.36
CA ARG A 27 -8.46 8.32 -7.21
C ARG A 27 -7.76 7.81 -5.95
N LEU A 28 -7.45 8.75 -5.06
CA LEU A 28 -6.87 8.49 -3.74
C LEU A 28 -7.93 8.75 -2.67
N HIS A 29 -7.78 8.10 -1.50
CA HIS A 29 -8.60 8.35 -0.31
C HIS A 29 -10.11 8.20 -0.53
N VAL A 30 -10.52 7.20 -1.32
CA VAL A 30 -11.94 6.92 -1.55
C VAL A 30 -12.53 6.23 -0.31
N THR A 31 -13.32 6.97 0.47
CA THR A 31 -13.98 6.48 1.69
C THR A 31 -15.27 5.70 1.42
N SER A 32 -15.76 5.72 0.17
CA SER A 32 -16.99 5.03 -0.23
C SER A 32 -16.80 3.52 -0.43
N LEU A 33 -15.57 3.00 -0.30
CA LEU A 33 -15.26 1.58 -0.49
C LEU A 33 -14.77 0.96 0.83
N PRO A 34 -15.12 -0.30 1.12
CA PRO A 34 -14.64 -0.98 2.31
C PRO A 34 -13.12 -1.21 2.22
N GLY A 35 -12.43 -0.90 3.31
CA GLY A 35 -10.97 -0.99 3.40
C GLY A 35 -10.25 0.29 2.99
N LYS A 36 -8.98 0.39 3.38
CA LYS A 36 -8.11 1.51 3.03
C LYS A 36 -7.44 1.24 1.68
N SER A 37 -8.22 1.41 0.60
CA SER A 37 -7.69 1.28 -0.76
C SER A 37 -6.71 2.40 -1.09
N ASP A 38 -5.52 2.05 -1.56
CA ASP A 38 -4.47 3.03 -1.89
C ASP A 38 -4.75 3.70 -3.24
N LEU A 39 -5.16 2.91 -4.24
CA LEU A 39 -5.43 3.39 -5.59
C LEU A 39 -6.75 2.81 -6.11
N VAL A 40 -7.67 3.69 -6.50
CA VAL A 40 -8.97 3.29 -7.05
C VAL A 40 -9.05 3.71 -8.51
N PHE A 41 -9.49 2.78 -9.36
CA PHE A 41 -9.70 2.97 -10.79
C PHE A 41 -11.19 2.83 -11.14
N PRO A 42 -11.99 3.91 -11.06
CA PRO A 42 -13.44 3.84 -11.26
C PRO A 42 -13.81 3.33 -12.66
N CYS A 43 -13.09 3.80 -13.69
CA CYS A 43 -13.34 3.39 -15.09
C CYS A 43 -13.10 1.90 -15.31
N TYR A 44 -12.15 1.31 -14.59
CA TYR A 44 -11.79 -0.09 -14.68
C TYR A 44 -12.44 -0.95 -13.59
N LYS A 45 -13.28 -0.36 -12.73
CA LYS A 45 -13.90 -1.00 -11.56
C LYS A 45 -12.89 -1.82 -10.72
N THR A 46 -11.66 -1.34 -10.62
CA THR A 46 -10.54 -2.06 -10.00
C THR A 46 -9.92 -1.23 -8.89
N VAL A 47 -9.44 -1.90 -7.84
CA VAL A 47 -8.70 -1.29 -6.73
C VAL A 47 -7.34 -1.97 -6.59
N ILE A 48 -6.32 -1.20 -6.24
CA ILE A 48 -4.98 -1.70 -5.95
C ILE A 48 -4.65 -1.35 -4.50
N PHE A 49 -4.19 -2.36 -3.77
CA PHE A 49 -3.67 -2.23 -2.42
C PHE A 49 -2.15 -2.36 -2.46
N VAL A 50 -1.44 -1.38 -1.92
CA VAL A 50 0.02 -1.33 -1.88
C VAL A 50 0.45 -1.63 -0.45
N GLN A 51 0.62 -2.92 -0.17
CA GLN A 51 0.85 -3.40 1.19
C GLN A 51 2.32 -3.81 1.38
N GLY A 52 2.90 -3.42 2.51
CA GLY A 52 4.25 -3.86 2.87
C GLY A 52 4.27 -5.33 3.27
N CYS A 53 5.24 -6.08 2.74
CA CYS A 53 5.43 -7.52 3.02
C CYS A 53 5.52 -7.85 4.51
N PHE A 54 6.08 -6.94 5.32
CA PHE A 54 6.20 -7.09 6.77
C PHE A 54 4.84 -7.26 7.47
N TRP A 55 3.86 -6.43 7.13
CA TRP A 55 2.56 -6.38 7.82
C TRP A 55 1.64 -7.53 7.44
N TYR A 56 1.79 -8.05 6.21
CA TYR A 56 0.98 -9.14 5.68
C TYR A 56 1.65 -10.50 5.81
N GLN A 57 2.77 -10.59 6.54
CA GLN A 57 3.53 -11.83 6.71
C GLN A 57 3.78 -12.53 5.37
N HIS A 58 4.15 -11.74 4.36
CA HIS A 58 4.37 -12.27 3.03
C HIS A 58 5.57 -13.23 3.08
N GLN A 59 5.45 -14.40 2.44
CA GLN A 59 6.47 -15.45 2.42
C GLN A 59 7.65 -15.10 1.48
N CYS A 60 8.16 -13.87 1.57
CA CYS A 60 9.33 -13.42 0.82
C CYS A 60 10.51 -13.14 1.75
N ALA A 61 11.70 -13.07 1.18
CA ALA A 61 12.95 -12.82 1.91
C ALA A 61 12.98 -11.47 2.66
N MET A 62 12.05 -10.56 2.40
CA MET A 62 11.96 -9.26 3.08
C MET A 62 11.21 -9.35 4.41
N PHE A 63 10.51 -10.46 4.68
CA PHE A 63 9.84 -10.68 5.95
C PHE A 63 10.82 -11.26 6.97
N HIS A 64 10.99 -10.53 8.07
CA HIS A 64 11.74 -11.00 9.23
C HIS A 64 10.96 -10.67 10.48
N TRP A 65 10.85 -11.62 11.39
CA TRP A 65 10.29 -11.38 12.71
C TRP A 65 11.12 -10.33 13.45
N PRO A 66 10.48 -9.35 14.11
CA PRO A 66 11.19 -8.40 14.94
C PRO A 66 11.90 -9.17 16.05
N LYS A 67 13.20 -8.90 16.23
CA LYS A 67 14.03 -9.57 17.25
C LYS A 67 13.82 -9.01 18.67
N THR A 68 13.11 -7.90 18.77
CA THR A 68 12.86 -7.15 20.02
C THR A 68 11.35 -6.90 20.14
N LEU A 69 10.80 -7.00 21.35
CA LEU A 69 9.36 -6.91 21.63
C LEU A 69 8.56 -8.03 20.93
N THR A 70 8.89 -9.27 21.27
CA THR A 70 8.22 -10.50 20.78
C THR A 70 6.98 -10.89 21.59
N GLU A 71 6.67 -10.13 22.63
CA GLU A 71 5.44 -10.24 23.43
C GLU A 71 4.32 -9.45 22.74
N TRP A 72 3.25 -10.17 22.38
CA TRP A 72 2.08 -9.66 21.66
C TRP A 72 0.92 -9.39 22.61
#